data_AF-A0A3B1B5T3-F1
#
_entry.id   AF-A0A3B1B5T3-F1
#
_cell.length_a   1.000
_cell.length_b   1.000
_cell.length_c   1.000
_cell.angle_alpha   90.00
_cell.angle_beta   90.00
_cell.angle_gamma   90.00
#
_symmetry.space_group_name_H-M   'P 1'
#
loop_
_entity.id
_entity.type
_entity.pdbx_description
1 polymer ?
#
loop_
_entity_poly.entity_id
_entity_poly.type
_entity_poly.pdbx_seq_one_letter_code
_entity_poly.pdbx_strand_id
1 'polypeptide(L)'
;MRKLLVTTPAQSDLSNIHSYTQEHYGFLGAKAYDVVLKQALLDLRDDPYRPGSKERPEIDGNIRSYHTSFSRERAGSGVKSPRHFVLYFLPHDDEVVISRILHDSCDLPRHIPVRHIKQAKKFTRNHSSKGKSHER
;
A
#
# COMPACT_ATOMS: atom_id res chain seq x y z
N MET A 1 -5.93 -0.68 17.02
CA MET A 1 -5.89 -0.94 15.57
C MET A 1 -5.87 0.39 14.84
N ARG A 2 -4.95 0.58 13.89
CA ARG A 2 -4.88 1.81 13.09
C ARG A 2 -5.98 1.83 12.03
N LYS A 3 -6.35 3.02 11.58
CA LYS A 3 -7.23 3.21 10.42
C LYS A 3 -6.43 2.98 9.15
N LEU A 4 -7.00 2.21 8.22
CA LEU A 4 -6.40 1.98 6.90
C LEU A 4 -7.15 2.82 5.86
N LEU A 5 -6.44 3.72 5.21
CA LEU A 5 -6.95 4.58 4.15
C LEU A 5 -6.31 4.17 2.83
N VAL A 6 -7.10 4.06 1.77
CA VAL A 6 -6.60 3.67 0.43
C VAL A 6 -6.90 4.80 -0.54
N THR A 7 -5.85 5.37 -1.13
CA THR A 7 -6.00 6.45 -2.10
C THR A 7 -6.61 5.94 -3.42
N THR A 8 -7.19 6.84 -4.22
CA THR A 8 -7.77 6.48 -5.53
C THR A 8 -6.77 5.76 -6.45
N PRO A 9 -5.50 6.20 -6.59
CA PRO A 9 -4.52 5.45 -7.38
C PRO A 9 -4.29 4.02 -6.86
N ALA A 10 -4.20 3.83 -5.55
CA ALA A 10 -4.05 2.49 -4.97
C ALA A 10 -5.29 1.61 -5.19
N GLN A 11 -6.51 2.18 -5.19
CA GLN A 11 -7.73 1.45 -5.55
C GLN A 11 -7.69 1.01 -7.02
N SER A 12 -7.27 1.90 -7.93
CA SER A 12 -7.08 1.54 -9.34
C SER A 12 -5.99 0.47 -9.52
N ASP A 13 -4.89 0.54 -8.77
CA ASP A 13 -3.86 -0.50 -8.79
C ASP A 13 -4.45 -1.87 -8.38
N LEU A 14 -5.22 -1.93 -7.28
CA LEU A 14 -5.91 -3.16 -6.84
C LEU A 14 -6.80 -3.73 -7.94
N SER A 15 -7.66 -2.91 -8.55
CA SER A 15 -8.55 -3.34 -9.63
C SER A 15 -7.76 -3.84 -10.85
N ASN A 16 -6.68 -3.15 -11.24
CA ASN A 16 -5.85 -3.55 -12.37
C ASN A 16 -5.13 -4.87 -12.10
N ILE A 17 -4.58 -5.05 -10.89
CA ILE A 17 -3.92 -6.31 -10.50
C ILE A 17 -4.93 -7.46 -10.53
N HIS A 18 -6.15 -7.24 -10.02
CA HIS A 18 -7.19 -8.26 -10.04
C HIS A 18 -7.56 -8.65 -11.48
N SER A 19 -7.89 -7.68 -12.34
CA SER A 19 -8.26 -7.92 -13.74
C SER A 19 -7.15 -8.63 -14.51
N TYR A 20 -5.90 -8.16 -14.40
CA TYR A 20 -4.75 -8.80 -15.02
C TYR A 20 -4.58 -10.24 -14.51
N THR A 21 -4.66 -10.45 -13.20
CA THR A 21 -4.51 -11.80 -12.63
C THR A 21 -5.63 -12.72 -13.10
N GLN A 22 -6.86 -12.22 -13.20
CA GLN A 22 -7.99 -13.01 -13.69
C GLN A 22 -7.83 -13.39 -15.16
N GLU A 23 -7.37 -12.46 -16.00
CA GLU A 23 -7.13 -12.71 -17.42
C GLU A 23 -6.04 -13.76 -17.65
N HIS A 24 -4.96 -13.70 -16.87
CA HIS A 24 -3.80 -14.57 -17.08
C HIS A 24 -3.82 -15.88 -16.27
N TYR A 25 -4.50 -15.91 -15.12
CA TYR A 25 -4.49 -17.05 -14.18
C TYR A 25 -5.88 -17.52 -13.77
N GLY A 26 -6.93 -16.95 -14.36
CA GLY A 26 -8.32 -17.29 -14.08
C GLY A 26 -8.82 -16.75 -12.74
N PHE A 27 -10.13 -16.90 -12.53
CA PHE A 27 -10.83 -16.37 -11.36
C PHE A 27 -10.28 -16.87 -10.02
N LEU A 28 -9.95 -18.16 -9.92
CA LEU A 28 -9.39 -18.72 -8.69
C LEU A 28 -7.98 -18.17 -8.39
N GLY A 29 -7.18 -17.92 -9.43
CA GLY A 29 -5.88 -17.27 -9.31
C GLY A 29 -6.01 -15.84 -8.78
N ALA A 30 -6.94 -15.06 -9.35
CA ALA A 30 -7.23 -13.69 -8.91
C ALA A 30 -7.69 -13.65 -7.44
N LYS A 31 -8.64 -14.51 -7.07
CA LYS A 31 -9.09 -14.68 -5.68
C LYS A 31 -7.94 -14.99 -4.72
N ALA A 32 -7.08 -15.94 -5.07
CA ALA A 32 -5.94 -16.30 -4.23
C ALA A 32 -4.94 -15.14 -4.08
N TYR A 33 -4.78 -14.32 -5.13
CA TYR A 33 -3.92 -13.15 -5.10
C TYR A 33 -4.51 -12.01 -4.26
N ASP A 34 -5.81 -11.76 -4.36
CA ASP A 34 -6.52 -10.79 -3.53
C ASP A 34 -6.36 -11.09 -2.04
N VAL A 35 -6.33 -12.37 -1.66
CA VAL A 35 -6.07 -12.80 -0.29
C VAL A 35 -4.68 -12.37 0.18
N VAL A 36 -3.65 -12.49 -0.68
CA VAL A 36 -2.29 -12.02 -0.36
C VAL A 36 -2.25 -10.50 -0.19
N LEU A 37 -2.86 -9.76 -1.12
CA LEU A 37 -2.91 -8.30 -1.06
C LEU A 37 -3.64 -7.83 0.20
N LYS A 38 -4.81 -8.42 0.48
CA LYS A 38 -5.59 -8.13 1.69
C LYS A 38 -4.77 -8.41 2.95
N GLN A 39 -4.06 -9.54 3.02
CA GLN A 39 -3.21 -9.84 4.18
C GLN A 39 -2.10 -8.80 4.34
N ALA A 40 -1.45 -8.37 3.26
CA ALA A 40 -0.44 -7.32 3.32
C ALA A 40 -0.98 -5.99 3.86
N LEU A 41 -2.18 -5.60 3.43
CA LEU A 41 -2.83 -4.39 3.94
C LEU A 41 -3.23 -4.50 5.41
N LEU A 42 -3.72 -5.67 5.84
CA LEU A 42 -4.06 -5.94 7.24
C LEU A 42 -2.80 -5.93 8.13
N ASP A 43 -1.72 -6.54 7.67
CA ASP A 43 -0.45 -6.55 8.38
C ASP A 43 0.09 -5.13 8.58
N LEU A 44 0.02 -4.28 7.54
CA LEU A 44 0.45 -2.88 7.61
C LEU A 44 -0.43 -2.04 8.54
N ARG A 45 -1.74 -2.32 8.58
CA ARG A 45 -2.67 -1.68 9.50
C ARG A 45 -2.36 -2.03 10.96
N ASP A 46 -1.94 -3.27 11.20
CA ASP A 46 -1.62 -3.76 12.54
C ASP A 46 -0.27 -3.20 13.01
N ASP A 47 0.78 -3.46 12.24
CA ASP A 47 2.14 -2.97 12.49
C ASP A 47 2.76 -2.37 11.22
N PRO A 48 2.72 -1.04 11.07
CA PRO A 48 3.31 -0.36 9.92
C PRO A 48 4.84 -0.35 9.91
N TYR A 49 5.49 -0.79 10.99
CA TYR A 49 6.96 -0.85 11.10
C TYR A 49 7.50 -2.28 11.10
N ARG A 50 6.63 -3.25 10.84
CA ARG A 50 6.96 -4.67 10.87
C ARG A 50 8.12 -5.09 9.97
N PRO A 51 8.75 -6.24 10.23
CA PRO A 51 9.81 -6.78 9.38
C PRO A 51 9.41 -6.81 7.89
N GLY A 52 10.30 -6.29 7.05
CA GLY A 52 10.06 -6.12 5.62
C GLY A 52 9.54 -4.73 5.22
N SER A 53 9.09 -3.92 6.17
CA SER A 53 8.87 -2.49 5.98
C SER A 53 10.21 -1.76 5.81
N LYS A 54 10.32 -0.92 4.79
CA LYS A 54 11.53 -0.13 4.50
C LYS A 54 11.18 1.31 4.21
N GLU A 55 11.91 2.24 4.81
CA GLU A 55 11.85 3.66 4.46
C GLU A 55 12.36 3.89 3.04
N ARG A 56 11.80 4.91 2.40
CA ARG A 56 12.12 5.29 1.02
C ARG A 56 12.46 6.78 0.94
N PRO A 57 13.55 7.22 1.59
CA PRO A 57 13.95 8.63 1.60
C PRO A 57 14.23 9.17 0.20
N GLU A 58 14.53 8.30 -0.78
CA GLU A 58 14.67 8.65 -2.19
C GLU A 58 13.37 9.16 -2.86
N ILE A 59 12.21 8.88 -2.25
CA ILE A 59 10.90 9.33 -2.72
C ILE A 59 10.48 10.60 -1.96
N ASP A 60 10.35 10.46 -0.65
CA ASP A 60 10.00 11.50 0.33
C ASP A 60 10.21 10.90 1.73
N GLY A 61 10.63 11.71 2.71
CA GLY A 61 11.06 11.23 4.03
C GLY A 61 10.01 10.49 4.86
N ASN A 62 8.72 10.56 4.48
CA ASN A 62 7.63 9.85 5.17
C ASN A 62 7.11 8.61 4.40
N ILE A 63 7.71 8.25 3.26
CA ILE A 63 7.24 7.12 2.45
C ILE A 63 7.95 5.83 2.85
N ARG A 64 7.17 4.76 2.96
CA ARG A 64 7.63 3.41 3.23
C ARG A 64 7.15 2.45 2.16
N SER A 65 7.90 1.37 1.97
CA SER A 65 7.52 0.25 1.10
C SER A 65 7.41 -1.04 1.90
N TYR A 66 6.51 -1.93 1.49
CA TYR A 66 6.39 -3.27 2.06
C TYR A 66 6.07 -4.29 0.96
N HIS A 67 6.88 -5.35 0.86
CA HIS A 67 6.70 -6.36 -0.19
C HIS A 67 5.68 -7.43 0.22
N THR A 68 4.78 -7.79 -0.68
CA THR A 68 3.67 -8.73 -0.41
C THR A 68 4.13 -10.16 -0.08
N SER A 69 5.35 -10.54 -0.47
CA SER A 69 5.94 -11.84 -0.09
C SER A 69 6.05 -12.05 1.40
N PHE A 70 6.26 -10.99 2.19
CA PHE A 70 6.31 -11.07 3.65
C PHE A 70 4.96 -11.42 4.27
N SER A 71 3.85 -11.32 3.53
CA SER A 71 2.49 -11.67 3.95
C SER A 71 2.00 -13.03 3.44
N ARG A 72 2.73 -13.63 2.50
CA ARG A 72 2.31 -14.86 1.80
C ARG A 72 1.94 -16.00 2.74
N GLU A 73 2.77 -16.26 3.76
CA GLU A 73 2.55 -17.35 4.70
C GLU A 73 1.28 -17.13 5.54
N ARG A 74 1.12 -15.93 6.13
CA ARG A 74 -0.09 -15.57 6.90
C ARG A 74 -1.34 -15.52 6.05
N ALA A 75 -1.20 -15.22 4.76
CA ALA A 75 -2.33 -15.20 3.83
C ALA A 75 -2.93 -16.60 3.62
N GLY A 76 -2.14 -17.66 3.86
CA GLY A 76 -2.58 -19.05 3.66
C GLY A 76 -3.06 -19.34 2.23
N SER A 77 -2.66 -18.52 1.25
CA SER A 77 -3.07 -18.68 -0.14
C SER A 77 -2.13 -19.61 -0.91
N GLY A 78 -2.61 -20.20 -2.00
CA GLY A 78 -1.79 -21.03 -2.89
C GLY A 78 -0.76 -20.24 -3.72
N VAL A 79 -0.66 -18.92 -3.56
CA VAL A 79 0.22 -18.07 -4.36
C VAL A 79 1.67 -18.24 -3.92
N LYS A 80 2.50 -18.86 -4.77
CA LYS A 80 3.89 -19.17 -4.43
C LYS A 80 4.81 -17.95 -4.43
N SER A 81 4.62 -17.02 -5.36
CA SER A 81 5.51 -15.88 -5.59
C SER A 81 4.71 -14.61 -5.87
N PRO A 82 4.24 -13.88 -4.84
CA PRO A 82 3.62 -12.59 -5.03
C PRO A 82 4.69 -11.54 -5.37
N ARG A 83 4.39 -10.69 -6.35
CA ARG A 83 5.33 -9.81 -7.09
C ARG A 83 4.94 -8.33 -6.99
N HIS A 84 4.33 -7.94 -5.87
CA HIS A 84 3.93 -6.56 -5.65
C HIS A 84 4.49 -6.01 -4.35
N PHE A 85 4.72 -4.71 -4.31
CA PHE A 85 5.00 -3.95 -3.09
C PHE A 85 3.99 -2.84 -2.90
N VAL A 86 3.73 -2.54 -1.63
CA VAL A 86 2.81 -1.51 -1.18
C VAL A 86 3.63 -0.29 -0.81
N LEU A 87 3.33 0.88 -1.40
CA LEU A 87 3.85 2.17 -0.96
C LEU A 87 2.83 2.82 -0.02
N TYR A 88 3.28 3.25 1.14
CA TYR A 88 2.41 3.83 2.16
C TYR A 88 3.16 4.85 3.01
N PHE A 89 2.40 5.62 3.79
CA PHE A 89 2.92 6.56 4.78
C PHE A 89 1.94 6.66 5.96
N LEU A 90 2.41 7.26 7.05
CA LEU A 90 1.61 7.53 8.23
C LEU A 90 1.44 9.05 8.35
N PRO A 91 0.24 9.61 8.10
CA PRO A 91 -0.02 11.02 8.37
C PRO A 91 -0.10 11.29 9.89
N HIS A 92 -0.53 10.28 10.65
CA HIS A 92 -0.69 10.26 12.10
C HIS A 92 -0.38 8.85 12.61
N ASP A 93 -0.05 8.71 13.90
CA ASP A 93 0.36 7.42 14.49
C ASP A 93 -0.76 6.36 14.46
N ASP A 94 -2.01 6.78 14.36
CA ASP A 94 -3.21 5.95 14.31
C ASP A 94 -3.71 5.68 12.89
N GLU A 95 -3.04 6.19 11.85
CA GLU A 95 -3.45 6.04 10.45
C GLU A 95 -2.34 5.47 9.57
N VAL A 96 -2.73 4.59 8.65
CA VAL A 96 -1.87 4.06 7.58
C VAL A 96 -2.54 4.36 6.24
N VAL A 97 -1.85 5.12 5.39
CA VAL A 97 -2.35 5.51 4.08
C VAL A 97 -1.63 4.75 2.99
N ILE A 98 -2.37 3.94 2.23
CA ILE A 98 -1.88 3.22 1.07
C ILE A 98 -1.89 4.13 -0.15
N SER A 99 -0.69 4.48 -0.60
CA SER A 99 -0.46 5.40 -1.71
C SER A 99 -0.53 4.69 -3.06
N ARG A 100 0.16 3.56 -3.22
CA ARG A 100 0.21 2.76 -4.46
C ARG A 100 0.45 1.28 -4.15
N ILE A 101 0.09 0.43 -5.09
CA ILE A 101 0.50 -0.98 -5.11
C ILE A 101 1.12 -1.25 -6.47
N LEU A 102 2.42 -1.56 -6.48
CA LEU A 102 3.21 -1.61 -7.70
C LEU A 102 3.85 -2.99 -7.87
N HIS A 103 4.01 -3.41 -9.11
CA HIS A 103 4.74 -4.64 -9.44
C HIS A 103 6.22 -4.47 -9.11
N ASP A 104 6.89 -5.50 -8.61
CA ASP A 104 8.30 -5.47 -8.18
C ASP A 104 9.31 -5.20 -9.32
N SER A 105 8.82 -5.30 -10.56
CA SER A 105 9.58 -4.96 -11.77
C SER A 105 9.49 -3.47 -12.14
N CYS A 106 8.69 -2.68 -11.42
CA CYS A 106 8.67 -1.23 -11.57
C CYS A 106 9.93 -0.61 -10.93
N ASP A 107 10.72 0.10 -11.73
CA ASP A 107 11.86 0.90 -11.27
C ASP A 107 11.36 2.06 -10.38
N LEU A 108 11.50 1.92 -9.06
CA LEU A 108 10.96 2.82 -8.01
C LEU A 108 11.25 4.32 -8.27
N PRO A 109 12.48 4.74 -8.64
CA PRO A 109 12.77 6.15 -8.95
C PRO A 109 12.15 6.65 -10.27
N ARG A 110 11.95 5.77 -11.26
CA ARG A 110 11.39 6.15 -12.58
C ARG A 110 9.87 6.08 -12.64
N HIS A 111 9.22 5.35 -11.73
CA HIS A 111 7.77 5.08 -11.77
C HIS A 111 6.98 5.72 -10.64
N ILE A 112 7.60 6.65 -9.92
CA ILE A 112 6.89 7.61 -9.09
C ILE A 112 6.88 8.94 -9.83
N PRO A 113 5.88 9.18 -10.71
CA PRO A 113 5.61 10.51 -11.22
C PRO A 113 5.68 11.53 -10.08
N VAL A 114 6.44 12.60 -10.27
CA VAL A 114 6.53 13.77 -9.36
C VAL A 114 5.15 14.31 -8.96
N ARG A 115 4.12 14.01 -9.78
CA ARG A 115 2.69 14.27 -9.54
C ARG A 115 2.12 13.54 -8.31
N HIS A 116 2.71 12.43 -7.89
CA HIS A 116 2.24 11.59 -6.78
C HIS A 116 2.64 12.12 -5.41
N ILE A 117 3.83 12.72 -5.30
CA ILE A 117 4.27 13.42 -4.09
C ILE A 117 3.27 14.53 -3.74
N LYS A 118 2.72 15.23 -4.75
CA LYS A 118 1.69 16.26 -4.55
C LYS A 118 0.35 15.70 -4.05
N GLN A 119 -0.06 14.49 -4.46
CA GLN A 119 -1.30 13.86 -4.00
C GLN A 119 -1.18 13.31 -2.58
N ALA A 120 -0.05 12.67 -2.24
CA ALA A 120 0.26 12.30 -0.86
C ALA A 120 0.25 13.55 0.04
N LYS A 121 0.94 14.63 -0.39
CA LYS A 121 0.93 15.93 0.32
C LYS A 121 -0.47 16.55 0.43
N LYS A 122 -1.32 16.45 -0.60
CA LYS A 122 -2.71 16.92 -0.55
C LYS A 122 -3.55 16.09 0.42
N PHE A 123 -3.33 14.78 0.47
CA PHE A 123 -4.01 13.88 1.40
C PHE A 123 -3.64 14.21 2.85
N THR A 124 -2.35 14.36 3.16
CA THR A 124 -1.85 14.79 4.48
C THR A 124 -2.41 16.16 4.87
N ARG A 125 -2.38 17.14 3.95
CA ARG A 125 -2.85 18.51 4.21
C ARG A 125 -4.37 18.61 4.42
N ASN A 126 -5.16 17.81 3.72
CA ASN A 126 -6.62 17.77 3.87
C ASN A 126 -7.10 17.02 5.13
N HIS A 127 -6.24 16.18 5.74
CA HIS A 127 -6.55 15.48 6.98
C HIS A 127 -5.98 16.20 8.21
N SER A 128 -4.87 16.95 8.09
CA SER A 128 -4.38 17.85 9.14
C SER A 128 -5.34 19.00 9.48
N SER A 129 -6.26 19.39 8.59
CA SER A 129 -7.24 20.46 8.85
C SER A 129 -8.44 20.04 9.72
N LYS A 130 -8.56 18.76 10.12
CA LYS A 130 -9.58 18.29 11.07
C LYS A 130 -9.11 18.18 12.52
N GLY A 131 -7.86 18.53 12.82
CA GLY A 131 -7.25 18.38 14.15
C GLY A 131 -7.05 19.66 14.97
N LYS A 132 -7.62 20.81 14.58
CA LYS A 132 -7.54 22.05 15.39
C LYS A 132 -8.92 22.53 15.81
N SER A 133 -9.53 21.83 16.76
CA SER A 133 -10.64 22.34 17.56
C SER A 133 -10.69 21.56 18.87
N HIS A 134 -9.79 21.89 19.80
CA HIS A 134 -10.05 22.02 21.24
C HIS A 134 -8.70 22.11 21.96
N GLU A 135 -8.22 23.33 22.14
CA GLU A 135 -7.54 23.67 23.39
C GLU A 135 -7.80 25.16 23.69
N ARG A 136 -8.77 25.34 24.60
CA ARG A 136 -9.04 26.46 25.52
C ARG A 136 -9.23 27.87 24.95
#